data_AF-A0A5B6Z8T1-F1
#
_entry.id   AF-A0A5B6Z8T1-F1
#
_cell.length_a   1.000
_cell.length_b   1.000
_cell.length_c   1.000
_cell.angle_alpha   90.00
_cell.angle_beta   90.00
_cell.angle_gamma   90.00
#
_symmetry.space_group_name_H-M   'P 1'
#
loop_
_entity.id
_entity.type
_entity.pdbx_description
1 polymer ?
#
loop_
_entity_poly.entity_id
_entity_poly.type
_entity_poly.pdbx_seq_one_letter_code
_entity_poly.pdbx_strand_id
1 'polypeptide(L)'
;SRHLSLSHLPKKTSKSSRNIHRLSSDIRSKNMNIFAKKPTAKEALRESKRDMANATRGVEREITTLQLEEKKLVAEIKRTAKTGNEAATKILARQLVRLRQQIANLQSSRVQMRGIATHTQAMAAQSSVAVGMKGASKAMAAMNKQMAPVKQAKVIQEFQKQ
;
A
#
# COMPACT_ATOMS: atom_id res chain seq x y z
N SER A 1 9.36 -15.58 81.51
CA SER A 1 8.58 -14.41 81.04
C SER A 1 9.16 -13.86 79.75
N ARG A 2 8.28 -13.46 78.81
CA ARG A 2 8.51 -12.93 77.44
C ARG A 2 8.77 -14.05 76.41
N HIS A 3 7.81 -14.55 75.62
CA HIS A 3 6.72 -13.98 74.81
C HIS A 3 7.22 -13.29 73.52
N LEU A 4 6.72 -13.78 72.36
CA LEU A 4 6.72 -13.19 71.00
C LEU A 4 8.08 -13.12 70.28
N SER A 5 8.23 -13.29 68.96
CA SER A 5 7.28 -13.51 67.86
C SER A 5 8.01 -14.11 66.66
N LEU A 6 7.29 -14.91 65.91
CA LEU A 6 7.64 -15.46 64.61
C LEU A 6 7.47 -14.34 63.55
N SER A 7 8.55 -13.89 62.90
CA SER A 7 8.59 -13.19 61.59
C SER A 7 9.98 -12.55 61.44
N HIS A 8 10.80 -12.86 60.43
CA HIS A 8 10.65 -12.38 59.07
C HIS A 8 11.59 -13.18 58.14
N LEU A 9 11.04 -13.98 57.23
CA LEU A 9 11.75 -14.44 56.05
C LEU A 9 11.89 -13.30 55.03
N PRO A 10 13.00 -13.18 54.28
CA PRO A 10 13.12 -12.21 53.20
C PRO A 10 12.16 -12.56 52.06
N LYS A 11 11.22 -11.67 51.75
CA LYS A 11 10.36 -11.76 50.55
C LYS A 11 11.25 -11.64 49.30
N LYS A 12 11.64 -12.77 48.70
CA LYS A 12 12.11 -12.82 47.31
C LYS A 12 10.97 -12.36 46.41
N THR A 13 10.97 -11.09 46.03
CA THR A 13 10.08 -10.56 44.99
C THR A 13 10.55 -11.11 43.65
N SER A 14 9.97 -12.25 43.28
CA SER A 14 10.10 -12.86 41.96
C SER A 14 9.78 -11.83 40.86
N LYS A 15 10.69 -11.65 39.91
CA LYS A 15 10.48 -10.87 38.67
C LYS A 15 9.24 -11.33 37.87
N SER A 16 8.65 -12.47 38.20
CA SER A 16 7.43 -13.00 37.58
C SER A 16 6.18 -12.15 37.83
N SER A 17 6.07 -11.43 38.95
CA SER A 17 4.85 -10.66 39.26
C SER A 17 4.72 -9.34 38.49
N ARG A 18 5.82 -8.82 37.90
CA ARG A 18 5.79 -7.61 37.06
C ARG A 18 5.26 -7.87 35.64
N ASN A 19 5.31 -9.12 35.16
CA ASN A 19 4.82 -9.45 33.82
C ASN A 19 3.29 -9.58 33.75
N ILE A 20 2.63 -9.93 34.86
CA ILE A 20 1.17 -10.18 34.85
C ILE A 20 0.38 -8.87 34.76
N HIS A 21 0.94 -7.75 35.24
CA HIS A 21 0.31 -6.42 35.09
C HIS A 21 0.50 -5.77 33.71
N ARG A 22 1.53 -6.15 32.94
CA ARG A 22 1.71 -5.67 31.56
C ARG A 22 0.89 -6.48 30.53
N LEU A 23 0.62 -7.76 30.80
CA LEU A 23 -0.23 -8.56 29.92
C LEU A 23 -1.71 -8.11 29.96
N SER A 24 -2.17 -7.53 31.07
CA SER A 24 -3.56 -7.05 31.22
C SER A 24 -3.82 -5.66 30.63
N SER A 25 -2.77 -4.93 30.23
CA SER A 25 -2.87 -3.68 29.47
C SER A 25 -2.76 -3.90 27.95
N ASP A 26 -2.01 -4.91 27.50
CA ASP A 26 -1.87 -5.22 26.07
C ASP A 26 -3.07 -5.94 25.46
N ILE A 27 -3.87 -6.64 26.28
CA ILE A 27 -5.15 -7.22 25.82
C ILE A 27 -6.22 -6.13 25.64
N ARG A 28 -6.08 -4.97 26.31
CA ARG A 28 -7.02 -3.83 26.19
C ARG A 28 -6.72 -2.88 25.03
N SER A 29 -5.57 -3.03 24.36
CA SER A 29 -5.19 -2.24 23.17
C SER A 29 -5.38 -3.00 21.85
N LYS A 30 -5.76 -4.29 21.93
CA LYS A 30 -6.21 -5.10 20.78
C LYS A 30 -7.73 -5.20 20.67
N ASN A 31 -8.46 -4.34 21.37
CA ASN A 31 -9.85 -4.04 21.02
C ASN A 31 -9.84 -3.09 19.83
N MET A 32 -9.78 -3.71 18.65
CA MET A 32 -10.50 -3.30 17.44
C MET A 32 -11.18 -1.92 17.56
N ASN A 33 -10.71 -0.96 16.76
CA ASN A 33 -11.46 0.24 16.42
C ASN A 33 -12.78 -0.16 15.72
N ILE A 34 -13.77 -0.62 16.47
CA ILE A 34 -15.11 -1.00 16.02
C ILE A 34 -15.91 0.24 15.51
N PHE A 35 -15.35 1.44 15.70
CA PHE A 35 -15.84 2.71 15.12
C PHE A 35 -15.16 3.11 13.79
N ALA A 36 -14.28 2.29 13.21
CA ALA A 36 -13.75 2.57 11.88
C ALA A 36 -14.86 2.37 10.84
N LYS A 37 -15.36 3.48 10.25
CA LYS A 37 -16.18 3.43 9.03
C LYS A 37 -15.48 2.53 8.01
N LYS A 38 -16.23 1.63 7.38
CA LYS A 38 -15.73 0.88 6.21
C LYS A 38 -15.05 1.88 5.26
N PRO A 39 -13.79 1.66 4.85
CA PRO A 39 -13.06 2.62 4.05
C PRO A 39 -13.90 2.94 2.81
N THR A 40 -14.08 4.22 2.55
CA THR A 40 -14.77 4.66 1.35
C THR A 40 -14.01 4.14 0.13
N ALA A 41 -14.69 3.96 -1.01
CA ALA A 41 -14.03 3.52 -2.25
C ALA A 41 -12.79 4.37 -2.59
N LYS A 42 -12.80 5.66 -2.22
CA LYS A 42 -11.65 6.58 -2.38
C LYS A 42 -10.49 6.27 -1.43
N GLU A 43 -10.76 5.86 -0.19
CA GLU A 43 -9.74 5.47 0.78
C GLU A 43 -9.13 4.11 0.41
N ALA A 44 -9.95 3.12 0.06
CA ALA A 44 -9.49 1.82 -0.43
C ALA A 44 -8.60 1.95 -1.68
N LEU A 45 -8.95 2.84 -2.62
CA LEU A 45 -8.12 3.15 -3.80
C LEU A 45 -6.80 3.84 -3.42
N ARG A 46 -6.78 4.69 -2.39
CA ARG A 46 -5.55 5.36 -1.92
C ARG A 46 -4.60 4.37 -1.25
N GLU A 47 -5.13 3.47 -0.44
CA GLU A 47 -4.37 2.42 0.23
C GLU A 47 -3.78 1.45 -0.80
N SER A 48 -4.61 0.93 -1.72
CA SER A 48 -4.15 0.07 -2.82
C SER A 48 -3.03 0.72 -3.66
N LYS A 49 -3.13 2.03 -3.96
CA LYS A 49 -2.05 2.77 -4.64
C LYS A 49 -0.75 2.81 -3.84
N ARG A 50 -0.83 2.99 -2.52
CA ARG A 50 0.35 2.98 -1.64
C ARG A 50 1.00 1.60 -1.60
N ASP A 51 0.19 0.56 -1.46
CA ASP A 51 0.68 -0.82 -1.43
C ASP A 51 1.33 -1.21 -2.76
N MET A 52 0.72 -0.85 -3.89
CA MET A 52 1.32 -1.08 -5.21
C MET A 52 2.63 -0.30 -5.40
N ALA A 53 2.72 0.94 -4.91
CA ALA A 53 3.96 1.71 -4.97
C ALA A 53 5.07 1.07 -4.11
N ASN A 54 4.73 0.57 -2.93
CA ASN A 54 5.66 -0.15 -2.05
C ASN A 54 6.12 -1.47 -2.68
N ALA A 55 5.20 -2.25 -3.24
CA ALA A 55 5.51 -3.50 -3.94
C ALA A 55 6.41 -3.25 -5.17
N THR A 56 6.12 -2.20 -5.96
CA THR A 56 6.96 -1.81 -7.12
C THR A 56 8.39 -1.52 -6.69
N ARG A 57 8.58 -0.73 -5.63
CA ARG A 57 9.91 -0.44 -5.07
C ARG A 57 10.60 -1.70 -4.54
N GLY A 58 9.85 -2.62 -3.93
CA GLY A 58 10.36 -3.92 -3.50
C GLY A 58 10.95 -4.72 -4.67
N VAL A 59 10.19 -4.83 -5.76
CA VAL A 59 10.64 -5.52 -6.99
C VAL A 59 11.83 -4.84 -7.64
N GLU A 60 11.88 -3.50 -7.68
CA GLU A 60 13.03 -2.76 -8.24
C GLU A 60 14.32 -2.98 -7.44
N ARG A 61 14.22 -3.04 -6.11
CA ARG A 61 15.36 -3.38 -5.25
C ARG A 61 15.84 -4.80 -5.53
N GLU A 62 14.92 -5.76 -5.61
CA GLU A 62 15.26 -7.16 -5.89
C GLU A 62 15.95 -7.32 -7.25
N ILE A 63 15.44 -6.66 -8.30
CA ILE A 63 16.08 -6.63 -9.62
C ILE A 63 17.52 -6.11 -9.50
N THR A 64 17.74 -5.04 -8.75
CA THR A 64 19.07 -4.45 -8.56
C THR A 64 20.01 -5.42 -7.84
N THR A 65 19.53 -6.08 -6.78
CA THR A 65 20.28 -7.10 -6.04
C THR A 65 20.70 -8.25 -6.96
N LEU A 66 19.76 -8.83 -7.72
CA LEU A 66 20.04 -9.95 -8.63
C LEU A 66 20.97 -9.54 -9.79
N GLN A 67 20.90 -8.30 -10.28
CA GLN A 67 21.85 -7.78 -11.27
C GLN A 67 23.28 -7.67 -10.73
N LEU A 68 23.45 -7.36 -9.43
CA LEU A 68 24.77 -7.38 -8.80
C LEU A 68 25.29 -8.81 -8.63
N GLU A 69 24.42 -9.75 -8.26
CA GLU A 69 24.75 -11.18 -8.23
C GLU A 69 25.12 -11.71 -9.61
N GLU A 70 24.44 -11.27 -10.67
CA GLU A 70 24.75 -11.63 -12.05
C GLU A 70 26.18 -11.22 -12.41
N LYS A 71 26.58 -9.98 -12.07
CA LYS A 71 27.95 -9.50 -12.31
C LYS A 71 28.99 -10.33 -11.57
N LYS A 72 28.73 -10.69 -10.31
CA LYS A 72 29.61 -11.56 -9.51
C LYS A 72 29.71 -12.95 -10.12
N LEU A 73 28.59 -13.52 -10.53
CA LEU A 73 28.53 -14.85 -11.14
C LEU A 73 29.27 -14.89 -12.49
N VAL A 74 29.14 -13.85 -13.31
CA VAL A 74 29.91 -13.70 -14.56
C VAL A 74 31.41 -13.63 -14.28
N ALA A 75 31.84 -12.89 -13.25
CA ALA A 75 33.24 -12.82 -12.87
C ALA A 75 33.76 -14.19 -12.41
N GLU A 76 32.98 -14.93 -11.62
CA GLU A 76 33.35 -16.27 -11.17
C GLU A 76 33.44 -17.26 -12.34
N ILE A 77 32.47 -17.26 -13.25
CA ILE A 77 32.52 -18.07 -14.49
C ILE A 77 33.81 -17.82 -15.25
N LYS A 78 34.21 -16.55 -15.43
CA LYS A 78 35.46 -16.19 -16.12
C LYS A 78 36.69 -16.71 -15.38
N ARG A 79 36.69 -16.68 -14.05
CA ARG A 79 37.79 -17.18 -13.21
C ARG A 79 37.90 -18.70 -13.34
N THR A 80 36.79 -19.43 -13.16
CA THR A 80 36.74 -20.90 -13.25
C THR A 80 37.07 -21.42 -14.65
N ALA A 81 36.68 -20.68 -15.70
CA ALA A 81 37.02 -21.01 -17.07
C ALA A 81 38.55 -20.92 -17.31
N LYS A 82 39.22 -19.90 -16.75
CA LYS A 82 40.68 -19.74 -16.87
C LYS A 82 41.47 -20.86 -16.18
N THR A 83 40.90 -21.51 -15.16
CA THR A 83 41.54 -22.65 -14.50
C THR A 83 41.29 -23.98 -15.23
N GLY A 84 40.58 -23.97 -16.38
CA GLY A 84 40.26 -25.18 -17.13
C GLY A 84 39.23 -26.11 -16.47
N ASN A 85 38.54 -25.65 -15.43
CA ASN A 85 37.53 -26.48 -14.74
C ASN A 85 36.19 -26.40 -15.48
N GLU A 86 36.08 -27.19 -16.56
CA GLU A 86 34.91 -27.20 -17.45
C GLU A 86 33.61 -27.62 -16.74
N ALA A 87 33.69 -28.61 -15.83
CA ALA A 87 32.53 -29.10 -15.09
C ALA A 87 31.91 -28.00 -14.22
N ALA A 88 32.72 -27.31 -13.43
CA ALA A 88 32.26 -26.19 -12.60
C ALA A 88 31.78 -25.01 -13.46
N THR A 89 32.48 -24.70 -14.55
CA THR A 89 32.09 -23.64 -15.49
C THR A 89 30.70 -23.89 -16.08
N LYS A 90 30.39 -25.13 -16.48
CA LYS A 90 29.09 -25.52 -17.02
C LYS A 90 27.96 -25.38 -16.00
N ILE A 91 28.22 -25.69 -14.72
CA ILE A 91 27.25 -25.53 -13.64
C ILE A 91 26.94 -24.04 -13.42
N LEU A 92 27.99 -23.21 -13.30
CA LEU A 92 27.84 -21.77 -13.09
C LEU A 92 27.14 -21.08 -14.27
N ALA A 93 27.43 -21.50 -15.51
CA ALA A 93 26.75 -20.99 -16.70
C ALA A 93 25.24 -21.28 -16.68
N ARG A 94 24.83 -22.49 -16.25
CA ARG A 94 23.41 -22.82 -16.06
C ARG A 94 22.76 -21.97 -14.96
N GLN A 95 23.49 -21.71 -13.87
CA GLN A 95 23.03 -20.81 -12.81
C GLN A 95 22.80 -19.39 -13.35
N LEU A 96 23.70 -18.89 -14.20
CA LEU A 96 23.56 -17.57 -14.82
C LEU A 96 22.30 -17.46 -15.68
N VAL A 97 21.98 -18.48 -16.47
CA VAL A 97 20.76 -18.51 -17.28
C VAL A 97 19.51 -18.43 -16.39
N ARG A 98 19.47 -19.20 -15.29
CA ARG A 98 18.34 -19.16 -14.34
C ARG A 98 18.21 -17.79 -13.68
N LEU A 99 19.32 -17.20 -13.26
CA LEU A 99 19.33 -15.87 -12.64
C LEU A 99 18.81 -14.79 -13.60
N ARG A 100 19.25 -14.83 -14.87
CA ARG A 100 18.74 -13.93 -15.93
C ARG A 100 17.24 -14.09 -16.16
N GLN A 101 16.74 -15.33 -16.14
CA GLN A 101 15.31 -15.58 -16.25
C GLN A 101 14.53 -15.01 -15.05
N GLN A 102 15.06 -15.13 -13.83
CA GLN A 102 14.46 -14.53 -12.64
C GLN A 102 14.39 -13.00 -12.75
N ILE A 103 15.47 -12.36 -13.20
CA ILE A 103 15.51 -10.92 -13.47
C ILE A 103 14.45 -10.53 -14.51
N ALA A 104 14.36 -11.26 -15.62
CA ALA A 104 13.39 -11.00 -16.69
C ALA A 104 11.94 -11.13 -16.18
N ASN A 105 11.65 -12.16 -15.37
CA ASN A 105 10.33 -12.34 -14.76
C ASN A 105 9.97 -11.16 -13.85
N LEU A 106 10.89 -10.71 -12.99
CA LEU A 106 10.66 -9.55 -12.13
C LEU A 106 10.49 -8.25 -12.92
N GLN A 107 11.23 -8.06 -14.01
CA GLN A 107 11.06 -6.93 -14.92
C GLN A 107 9.66 -6.93 -15.56
N SER A 108 9.15 -8.11 -15.95
CA SER A 108 7.77 -8.26 -16.45
C SER A 108 6.75 -7.91 -15.37
N SER A 109 6.90 -8.43 -14.15
CA SER A 109 6.05 -8.10 -13.00
C SER A 109 6.04 -6.59 -12.70
N ARG A 110 7.20 -5.92 -12.80
CA ARG A 110 7.29 -4.47 -12.65
C ARG A 110 6.46 -3.73 -13.70
N VAL A 111 6.53 -4.16 -14.96
CA VAL A 111 5.74 -3.55 -16.05
C VAL A 111 4.25 -3.76 -15.81
N GLN A 112 3.83 -4.96 -15.39
CA GLN A 112 2.44 -5.26 -15.04
C GLN A 112 1.92 -4.37 -13.90
N MET A 113 2.68 -4.25 -12.81
CA MET A 113 2.32 -3.37 -11.69
C MET A 113 2.19 -1.91 -12.12
N ARG A 114 3.11 -1.42 -12.98
CA ARG A 114 3.02 -0.07 -13.54
C ARG A 114 1.75 0.11 -14.38
N GLY A 115 1.41 -0.88 -15.21
CA GLY A 115 0.17 -0.89 -15.99
C GLY A 115 -1.08 -0.82 -15.11
N ILE A 116 -1.14 -1.63 -14.04
CA ILE A 116 -2.25 -1.61 -13.07
C ILE A 116 -2.34 -0.26 -12.36
N ALA A 117 -1.19 0.33 -11.96
CA ALA A 117 -1.16 1.65 -11.34
C ALA A 117 -1.72 2.74 -12.27
N THR A 118 -1.31 2.74 -13.55
CA THR A 118 -1.83 3.64 -14.57
C THR A 118 -3.33 3.43 -14.81
N HIS A 119 -3.77 2.18 -14.94
CA HIS A 119 -5.19 1.86 -15.12
C HIS A 119 -6.03 2.33 -13.92
N THR A 120 -5.55 2.07 -12.70
CA THR A 120 -6.20 2.52 -11.45
C THR A 120 -6.24 4.05 -11.37
N GLN A 121 -5.21 4.75 -11.84
CA GLN A 121 -5.22 6.21 -11.91
C GLN A 121 -6.27 6.74 -12.88
N ALA A 122 -6.40 6.13 -14.06
CA ALA A 122 -7.43 6.48 -15.04
C ALA A 122 -8.84 6.25 -14.47
N MET A 123 -9.09 5.12 -13.82
CA MET A 123 -10.38 4.84 -13.17
C MET A 123 -10.72 5.86 -12.08
N ALA A 124 -9.74 6.27 -11.27
CA ALA A 124 -9.94 7.28 -10.23
C ALA A 124 -10.30 8.66 -10.83
N ALA A 125 -9.65 9.05 -11.93
CA ALA A 125 -9.97 10.28 -12.65
C ALA A 125 -11.41 10.23 -13.22
N GLN A 126 -11.79 9.11 -13.86
CA GLN A 126 -13.13 8.92 -14.41
C GLN A 126 -14.22 8.99 -13.32
N SER A 127 -13.98 8.36 -12.15
CA SER A 127 -14.90 8.42 -11.02
C SER A 127 -15.07 9.85 -10.48
N SER A 128 -13.98 10.64 -10.42
CA SER A 128 -14.06 12.04 -9.99
C SER A 128 -14.81 12.95 -10.98
N VAL A 129 -14.68 12.69 -12.29
CA VAL A 129 -15.46 13.38 -13.33
C VAL A 129 -16.95 13.07 -13.20
N ALA A 130 -17.33 11.81 -12.97
CA ALA A 130 -18.73 11.43 -12.75
C ALA A 130 -19.36 12.12 -11.52
N VAL A 131 -18.60 12.26 -10.43
CA VAL A 131 -19.04 13.01 -9.23
C VAL A 131 -19.14 14.51 -9.53
N GLY A 132 -18.18 15.09 -10.26
CA GLY A 132 -18.20 16.48 -10.70
C GLY A 132 -19.38 16.80 -11.63
N MET A 133 -19.70 15.90 -12.56
CA MET A 133 -20.84 16.01 -13.46
C MET A 133 -22.18 15.88 -12.72
N LYS A 134 -22.27 15.12 -11.62
CA LYS A 134 -23.47 15.09 -10.77
C LYS A 134 -23.68 16.41 -10.01
N GLY A 135 -22.60 17.07 -9.60
CA GLY A 135 -22.64 18.41 -9.00
C GLY A 135 -23.00 19.49 -10.02
N ALA A 136 -22.35 19.47 -11.19
CA ALA A 136 -22.60 20.38 -12.30
C ALA A 136 -23.99 20.20 -12.91
N SER A 137 -24.50 18.96 -13.04
CA SER A 137 -25.87 18.71 -13.51
C SER A 137 -26.93 19.11 -12.48
N LYS A 138 -26.68 18.93 -11.16
CA LYS A 138 -27.54 19.52 -10.13
C LYS A 138 -27.53 21.05 -10.17
N ALA A 139 -26.36 21.67 -10.37
CA ALA A 139 -26.25 23.13 -10.50
C ALA A 139 -26.93 23.64 -11.78
N MET A 140 -26.76 22.96 -12.91
CA MET A 140 -27.45 23.28 -14.17
C MET A 140 -28.96 23.03 -14.07
N ALA A 141 -29.41 21.98 -13.40
CA ALA A 141 -30.84 21.74 -13.16
C ALA A 141 -31.44 22.79 -12.21
N ALA A 142 -30.72 23.20 -11.17
CA ALA A 142 -31.13 24.30 -10.29
C ALA A 142 -31.14 25.64 -11.04
N MET A 143 -30.18 25.89 -11.91
CA MET A 143 -30.13 27.08 -12.77
C MET A 143 -31.29 27.07 -13.78
N ASN A 144 -31.61 25.93 -14.39
CA ASN A 144 -32.75 25.77 -15.30
C ASN A 144 -34.10 25.99 -14.57
N LYS A 145 -34.18 25.58 -13.29
CA LYS A 145 -35.36 25.81 -12.45
C LYS A 145 -35.51 27.28 -12.04
N GLN A 146 -34.40 28.02 -11.88
CA GLN A 146 -34.39 29.46 -11.62
C GLN A 146 -34.58 30.30 -12.90
N MET A 147 -34.16 29.78 -14.05
CA MET A 147 -34.38 30.28 -15.41
C MET A 147 -35.69 29.77 -16.03
N ALA A 148 -36.65 29.30 -15.21
CA ALA A 148 -37.98 29.00 -15.74
C ALA A 148 -38.57 30.31 -16.32
N PRO A 149 -39.08 30.31 -17.57
CA PRO A 149 -39.56 31.51 -18.28
C PRO A 149 -40.71 32.22 -17.55
N VAL A 150 -41.24 31.68 -16.46
CA VAL A 150 -42.28 32.28 -15.62
C VAL A 150 -41.81 33.60 -14.96
N LYS A 151 -40.51 33.78 -14.67
CA LYS A 151 -40.00 35.07 -14.16
C LYS A 151 -39.67 36.07 -15.28
N GLN A 152 -39.30 35.61 -16.47
CA GLN A 152 -39.09 36.50 -17.62
C GLN A 152 -40.41 36.89 -18.31
N ALA A 153 -41.43 36.03 -18.28
CA ALA A 153 -42.75 36.32 -18.81
C ALA A 153 -43.42 37.47 -18.06
N LYS A 154 -43.28 37.55 -16.72
CA LYS A 154 -43.76 38.71 -15.95
C LYS A 154 -43.02 40.00 -16.33
N VAL A 155 -41.70 39.96 -16.47
CA VAL A 155 -40.90 41.14 -16.85
C VAL A 155 -41.22 41.59 -18.28
N ILE A 156 -41.43 40.66 -19.22
CA ILE A 156 -41.84 40.99 -20.60
C ILE A 156 -43.30 41.49 -20.64
N GLN A 157 -44.18 40.94 -19.81
CA GLN A 157 -45.59 41.34 -19.73
C GLN A 157 -45.78 42.69 -19.02
N GLU A 158 -44.89 43.05 -18.08
CA GLU A 158 -44.81 44.39 -17.47
C GLU A 158 -44.16 45.42 -18.41
N PHE A 159 -43.26 44.99 -19.30
CA PHE A 159 -42.68 45.86 -20.34
C PHE A 159 -43.64 46.11 -21.53
N GLN A 160 -44.55 45.18 -21.82
CA GLN A 160 -45.62 45.36 -22.82
C GLN A 160 -46.83 46.16 -22.29
N LYS A 161 -46.89 46.43 -20.98
CA LYS A 161 -47.92 47.24 -20.33
C LYS A 161 -47.51 48.70 -20.09
N GLN A 162 -46.28 49.08 -20.43
CA GLN A 162 -45.84 50.48 -20.52
C GLN A 162 -45.94 50.99 -21.96
#